data_AF-A0A0F7S9W1-F1
#
_entry.id   AF-A0A0F7S9W1-F1
#
_cell.length_a   1.000
_cell.length_b   1.000
_cell.length_c   1.000
_cell.angle_alpha   90.00
_cell.angle_beta   90.00
_cell.angle_gamma   90.00
#
_symmetry.space_group_name_H-M   'P 1'
#
loop_
_entity.id
_entity.type
_entity.pdbx_description
1 polymer ?
#
loop_
_entity_poly.entity_id
_entity_poly.type
_entity_poly.pdbx_seq_one_letter_code
_entity_poly.pdbx_strand_id
1 'polypeptide(L)'
;MVWRSLPHELQAIIKQPCDTTLSAFVNACRAIPRSTSECILADHDKKLALKKQLHKMRKFMGAMNNARLPPSPPMDTGRFLPAPPPVQQQMFQRAQLPPSPPCDNYNVQQQSQPRIEEIVQMTFEDTPQGHVQYKVAMEQFVRNHPCATIQPPLDEPYPLTPGTAPAGSNECHRCGHRGHFATICPNAPVPQAEQMCRQMYDANSHDRRRQGNA
;
A
#
# COMPACT_ATOMS: atom_id res chain seq x y z
N MET A 1 17.84 4.32 -29.63
CA MET A 1 16.71 3.54 -29.06
C MET A 1 15.65 4.51 -28.51
N VAL A 2 14.90 5.22 -29.36
CA VAL A 2 13.95 6.28 -28.92
C VAL A 2 12.53 5.73 -28.69
N TRP A 3 12.18 4.61 -29.34
CA TRP A 3 10.86 3.98 -29.28
C TRP A 3 10.41 3.56 -27.88
N ARG A 4 11.30 2.90 -27.13
CA ARG A 4 10.99 2.33 -25.80
C ARG A 4 10.78 3.39 -24.72
N SER A 5 11.10 4.64 -25.00
CA SER A 5 10.91 5.78 -24.09
C SER A 5 9.58 6.51 -24.31
N LEU A 6 8.79 6.14 -25.33
CA LEU A 6 7.48 6.75 -25.55
C LEU A 6 6.44 6.25 -24.52
N PRO A 7 5.46 7.06 -24.13
CA PRO A 7 4.28 6.60 -23.39
C PRO A 7 3.55 5.47 -24.15
N HIS A 8 3.01 4.50 -23.40
CA HIS A 8 2.36 3.30 -23.98
C HIS A 8 1.18 3.67 -24.90
N GLU A 9 0.49 4.77 -24.61
CA GLU A 9 -0.60 5.29 -25.42
C GLU A 9 -0.12 5.69 -26.82
N LEU A 10 1.06 6.31 -26.92
CA LEU A 10 1.66 6.70 -28.20
C LEU A 10 2.34 5.52 -28.91
N GLN A 11 2.91 4.57 -28.15
CA GLN A 11 3.46 3.34 -28.73
C GLN A 11 2.38 2.44 -29.36
N ALA A 12 1.14 2.50 -28.86
CA ALA A 12 0.02 1.75 -29.44
C ALA A 12 -0.49 2.35 -30.76
N ILE A 13 -0.35 3.67 -30.92
CA ILE A 13 -0.85 4.39 -32.10
C ILE A 13 0.18 4.42 -33.21
N ILE A 14 1.44 4.69 -32.86
CA ILE A 14 2.53 4.65 -33.82
C ILE A 14 2.87 3.16 -33.98
N LYS A 15 2.79 2.61 -35.18
CA LYS A 15 3.32 1.25 -35.42
C LYS A 15 4.83 1.30 -35.29
N GLN A 16 5.43 0.33 -34.59
CA GLN A 16 6.88 0.26 -34.45
C GLN A 16 7.53 0.33 -35.84
N PRO A 17 8.35 1.36 -36.14
CA PRO A 17 8.94 1.48 -37.46
C PRO A 17 9.93 0.32 -37.65
N CYS A 18 9.68 -0.51 -38.68
CA CYS A 18 10.57 -1.61 -39.06
C CYS A 18 11.93 -1.11 -39.56
N ASP A 19 11.99 0.11 -40.12
CA ASP A 19 13.23 0.72 -40.60
C ASP A 19 13.80 1.73 -39.61
N THR A 20 15.05 1.49 -39.24
CA THR A 20 15.84 2.20 -38.22
C THR A 20 16.29 3.61 -38.64
N THR A 21 15.54 4.30 -39.50
CA THR A 21 15.88 5.68 -39.89
C THR A 21 15.08 6.69 -39.07
N LEU A 22 15.79 7.69 -38.54
CA LEU A 22 15.19 8.76 -37.73
C LEU A 22 14.11 9.54 -38.50
N SER A 23 14.23 9.62 -39.83
CA SER A 23 13.24 10.22 -40.72
C SER A 23 11.92 9.44 -40.76
N ALA A 24 11.95 8.10 -40.79
CA ALA A 24 10.74 7.27 -40.77
C ALA A 24 9.96 7.47 -39.46
N PHE A 25 10.66 7.54 -38.33
CA PHE A 25 10.05 7.85 -37.03
C PHE A 25 9.44 9.25 -36.99
N VAL A 26 10.16 10.28 -37.45
CA VAL A 26 9.64 11.66 -37.48
C VAL A 26 8.39 11.77 -38.37
N ASN A 27 8.39 11.10 -39.52
CA ASN A 27 7.23 11.06 -40.40
C ASN A 27 6.05 10.32 -39.77
N ALA A 28 6.30 9.23 -39.04
CA ALA A 28 5.26 8.51 -38.30
C ALA A 28 4.66 9.37 -37.18
N CYS A 29 5.47 10.15 -36.45
CA CYS A 29 4.96 11.11 -35.46
C CYS A 29 4.14 12.24 -36.11
N ARG A 30 4.56 12.73 -37.28
CA ARG A 30 3.81 13.76 -38.03
C ARG A 30 2.50 13.25 -38.61
N ALA A 31 2.39 11.95 -38.87
CA ALA A 31 1.18 11.32 -39.38
C ALA A 31 0.08 11.17 -38.32
N ILE A 32 0.38 11.42 -37.03
CA ILE A 32 -0.61 11.35 -35.95
C ILE A 32 -1.60 12.51 -36.10
N PRO A 33 -2.91 12.24 -36.24
CA PRO A 33 -3.91 13.29 -36.27
C PRO A 33 -3.92 14.11 -34.98
N ARG A 34 -4.07 15.43 -35.10
CA ARG A 34 -4.16 16.33 -33.94
C ARG A 34 -5.27 15.93 -32.96
N SER A 35 -6.40 15.45 -33.49
CA SER A 35 -7.52 14.93 -32.68
C SER A 35 -7.12 13.76 -31.78
N THR A 36 -6.18 12.92 -32.21
CA THR A 36 -5.64 11.83 -31.41
C THR A 36 -4.84 12.36 -30.21
N SER A 37 -4.00 13.37 -30.42
CA SER A 37 -3.27 14.03 -29.33
C SER A 37 -4.22 14.71 -28.34
N GLU A 38 -5.27 15.38 -28.84
CA GLU A 38 -6.29 16.02 -28.01
C GLU A 38 -7.09 15.00 -27.18
N CYS A 39 -7.43 13.85 -27.75
CA CYS A 39 -8.06 12.74 -27.01
C CYS A 39 -7.15 12.19 -25.90
N ILE A 40 -5.85 12.00 -26.16
CA ILE A 40 -4.90 11.52 -25.15
C ILE A 40 -4.77 12.52 -24.00
N LEU A 41 -4.68 13.81 -24.31
CA LEU A 41 -4.65 14.87 -23.29
C LEU A 41 -5.93 14.88 -22.45
N ALA A 42 -7.09 14.78 -23.10
CA ALA A 42 -8.37 14.72 -22.39
C ALA A 42 -8.51 13.49 -21.48
N ASP A 43 -8.01 12.32 -21.92
CA ASP A 43 -7.99 11.12 -21.09
C ASP A 43 -7.05 11.27 -19.89
N HIS A 44 -5.86 11.84 -20.12
CA HIS A 44 -4.91 12.13 -19.05
C HIS A 44 -5.49 13.10 -18.00
N ASP A 45 -6.19 14.15 -18.44
CA ASP A 45 -6.84 15.11 -17.54
C ASP A 45 -7.94 14.46 -16.70
N LYS A 46 -8.74 13.56 -17.29
CA LYS A 46 -9.72 12.75 -16.55
C LYS A 46 -9.04 11.86 -15.50
N LYS A 47 -7.96 11.17 -15.88
CA LYS A 47 -7.17 10.33 -14.96
C LYS A 47 -6.58 11.15 -13.81
N LEU A 48 -6.10 12.36 -14.11
CA LEU A 48 -5.59 13.28 -13.09
C LEU A 48 -6.71 13.75 -12.15
N ALA A 49 -7.90 14.04 -12.67
CA ALA A 49 -9.06 14.41 -11.86
C ALA A 49 -9.49 13.28 -10.91
N LEU A 50 -9.54 12.03 -11.40
CA LEU A 50 -9.82 10.84 -10.58
C LEU A 50 -8.78 10.62 -9.49
N LYS A 51 -7.49 10.77 -9.81
CA LYS A 51 -6.40 10.71 -8.81
C LYS A 51 -6.57 11.76 -7.71
N LYS A 52 -6.94 13.00 -8.08
CA LYS A 52 -7.24 14.06 -7.10
C LYS A 52 -8.43 13.70 -6.20
N GLN A 53 -9.47 13.09 -6.76
CA GLN A 53 -10.63 12.64 -5.98
C GLN A 53 -10.27 11.52 -4.99
N LEU A 54 -9.51 10.51 -5.44
CA LEU A 54 -9.03 9.44 -4.54
C LEU A 54 -8.17 9.98 -3.41
N HIS A 55 -7.31 10.96 -3.69
CA HIS A 55 -6.49 11.60 -2.65
C HIS A 55 -7.36 12.33 -1.61
N LYS A 56 -8.40 13.06 -2.06
CA LYS A 56 -9.36 13.71 -1.15
C LYS A 56 -10.08 12.69 -0.27
N MET A 57 -10.59 11.61 -0.87
CA MET A 57 -11.30 10.56 -0.14
C MET A 57 -10.40 9.87 0.88
N ARG A 58 -9.14 9.57 0.52
CA ARG A 58 -8.14 9.03 1.45
C ARG A 58 -7.87 9.97 2.62
N LYS A 59 -7.71 11.28 2.36
CA LYS A 59 -7.51 12.29 3.40
C LYS A 59 -8.71 12.36 4.35
N PHE A 60 -9.93 12.27 3.80
CA PHE A 60 -11.16 12.24 4.60
C PHE A 60 -11.25 11.00 5.49
N MET A 61 -11.00 9.81 4.94
CA MET A 61 -10.98 8.57 5.73
C MET A 61 -9.90 8.60 6.82
N GLY A 62 -8.73 9.17 6.54
CA GLY A 62 -7.68 9.36 7.54
C GLY A 62 -8.10 10.33 8.66
N ALA A 63 -8.83 11.40 8.33
CA ALA A 63 -9.35 12.33 9.33
C ALA A 63 -10.40 11.68 10.24
N MET A 64 -11.32 10.88 9.67
CA MET A 64 -12.33 10.16 10.45
C MET A 64 -11.71 9.09 11.37
N ASN A 65 -10.68 8.38 10.91
CA ASN A 65 -10.02 7.35 11.72
C ASN A 65 -9.22 7.94 12.90
N ASN A 66 -8.73 9.18 12.77
CA ASN A 66 -8.03 9.90 13.82
C ASN A 66 -8.96 10.63 14.79
N ALA A 67 -10.22 10.85 14.42
CA ALA A 67 -11.24 11.38 15.31
C ALA A 67 -11.79 10.24 16.21
N ARG A 68 -10.97 9.79 17.17
CA ARG A 68 -11.49 8.99 18.29
C ARG A 68 -12.47 9.86 19.09
N LEU A 69 -13.70 9.36 19.28
CA LEU A 69 -14.65 9.90 20.25
C LEU A 69 -13.97 10.03 21.62
N PRO A 70 -14.30 11.07 22.41
CA PRO A 70 -13.71 11.25 23.73
C PRO A 70 -14.03 10.04 24.62
N PRO A 71 -13.10 9.60 25.49
CA PRO A 71 -13.45 8.65 26.54
C PRO A 71 -14.48 9.32 27.47
N SER A 72 -15.47 8.52 27.87
CA SER A 72 -16.58 8.85 28.78
C SER A 72 -16.23 9.80 29.95
N PRO A 73 -17.19 10.61 30.43
CA PRO A 73 -16.94 11.62 31.48
C PRO A 73 -16.60 11.00 32.84
N PRO A 74 -15.96 11.76 33.75
CA PRO A 74 -15.57 11.27 35.07
C PRO A 74 -16.82 11.12 35.96
N MET A 75 -17.01 9.94 36.52
CA MET A 75 -18.03 9.72 37.55
C MET A 75 -17.48 10.19 38.89
N ASP A 76 -18.10 11.25 39.41
CA ASP A 76 -17.83 11.83 40.71
C ASP A 76 -18.40 10.98 41.85
N THR A 77 -17.77 11.11 43.01
CA THR A 77 -18.01 10.29 44.21
C THR A 77 -19.15 10.89 45.04
N GLY A 78 -20.22 10.13 45.34
CA GLY A 78 -21.16 10.59 46.38
C GLY A 78 -22.52 9.88 46.51
N ARG A 79 -22.64 9.14 47.62
CA ARG A 79 -23.85 8.78 48.41
C ARG A 79 -24.77 7.63 47.96
N PHE A 80 -24.82 6.67 48.89
CA PHE A 80 -25.64 5.47 49.01
C PHE A 80 -27.16 5.70 48.90
N LEU A 81 -27.83 4.75 48.24
CA LEU A 81 -29.17 4.27 48.58
C LEU A 81 -29.22 2.73 48.44
N PRO A 82 -30.05 2.03 49.23
CA PRO A 82 -30.01 0.58 49.37
C PRO A 82 -30.65 -0.16 48.19
N ALA A 83 -30.19 -1.38 47.95
CA ALA A 83 -30.59 -2.25 46.85
C ALA A 83 -32.07 -2.66 46.91
N PRO A 84 -32.80 -2.68 45.77
CA PRO A 84 -34.00 -3.47 45.58
C PRO A 84 -33.69 -4.82 44.85
N PRO A 85 -34.59 -5.82 44.96
CA PRO A 85 -34.33 -7.22 44.60
C PRO A 85 -34.25 -7.47 43.08
N PRO A 86 -33.73 -8.62 42.62
CA PRO A 86 -33.62 -8.91 41.20
C PRO A 86 -35.01 -9.20 40.61
N VAL A 87 -35.55 -8.23 39.86
CA VAL A 87 -36.72 -8.43 39.01
C VAL A 87 -36.25 -8.56 37.56
N GLN A 88 -36.76 -9.61 36.92
CA GLN A 88 -36.36 -10.18 35.65
C GLN A 88 -36.25 -9.16 34.50
N GLN A 89 -35.25 -9.38 33.65
CA GLN A 89 -35.06 -8.70 32.37
C GLN A 89 -36.33 -8.81 31.51
N GLN A 90 -37.09 -7.71 31.41
CA GLN A 90 -38.08 -7.54 30.36
C GLN A 90 -37.41 -6.93 29.12
N MET A 91 -37.65 -7.61 28.01
CA MET A 91 -37.07 -7.40 26.70
C MET A 91 -37.37 -5.99 26.16
N PHE A 92 -36.34 -5.16 26.01
CA PHE A 92 -36.40 -4.06 25.04
C PHE A 92 -36.07 -4.63 23.67
N GLN A 93 -37.12 -4.82 22.87
CA GLN A 93 -37.06 -5.14 21.46
C GLN A 93 -36.27 -4.04 20.73
N ARG A 94 -35.05 -4.37 20.30
CA ARG A 94 -34.38 -3.63 19.23
C ARG A 94 -35.27 -3.71 17.99
N ALA A 95 -35.69 -2.57 17.48
CA ALA A 95 -36.22 -2.45 16.13
C ALA A 95 -35.21 -3.09 15.17
N GLN A 96 -35.58 -4.22 14.57
CA GLN A 96 -34.74 -4.92 13.61
C GLN A 96 -34.76 -4.13 12.31
N LEU A 97 -33.60 -3.58 11.94
CA LEU A 97 -33.35 -3.16 10.57
C LEU A 97 -33.44 -4.40 9.66
N PRO A 98 -33.97 -4.27 8.42
CA PRO A 98 -34.07 -5.39 7.51
C PRO A 98 -32.67 -5.98 7.25
N PRO A 99 -32.57 -7.31 7.07
CA PRO A 99 -31.31 -7.95 6.75
C PRO A 99 -30.76 -7.36 5.46
N SER A 100 -29.54 -6.85 5.53
CA SER A 100 -28.75 -6.52 4.35
C SER A 100 -28.73 -7.72 3.41
N PRO A 101 -28.83 -7.52 2.08
CA PRO A 101 -28.79 -8.62 1.13
C PRO A 101 -27.53 -9.45 1.36
N PRO A 102 -27.59 -10.77 1.11
CA PRO A 102 -26.40 -11.61 1.19
C PRO A 102 -25.39 -10.99 0.22
N CYS A 103 -24.35 -10.36 0.77
CA CYS A 103 -23.12 -10.22 0.04
C CYS A 103 -22.75 -11.66 -0.29
N ASP A 104 -22.88 -12.01 -1.58
CA ASP A 104 -22.34 -13.23 -2.11
C ASP A 104 -20.97 -13.38 -1.47
N ASN A 105 -20.83 -14.46 -0.70
CA ASN A 105 -19.54 -14.95 -0.30
C ASN A 105 -18.83 -15.24 -1.62
N TYR A 106 -18.15 -14.23 -2.16
CA TYR A 106 -16.96 -14.44 -2.94
C TYR A 106 -16.08 -15.19 -1.97
N ASN A 107 -16.18 -16.50 -2.05
CA ASN A 107 -15.09 -17.42 -1.85
C ASN A 107 -13.98 -16.90 -2.77
N VAL A 108 -13.30 -15.85 -2.31
CA VAL A 108 -11.87 -15.70 -2.56
C VAL A 108 -11.37 -17.02 -2.05
N GLN A 109 -11.14 -17.93 -3.00
CA GLN A 109 -10.45 -19.17 -2.76
C GLN A 109 -9.36 -18.86 -1.74
N GLN A 110 -9.08 -19.84 -0.90
CA GLN A 110 -7.69 -20.09 -0.53
C GLN A 110 -6.85 -20.16 -1.82
N GLN A 111 -6.61 -19.04 -2.50
CA GLN A 111 -5.33 -18.75 -3.07
C GLN A 111 -4.46 -18.80 -1.84
N SER A 112 -3.80 -19.93 -1.68
CA SER A 112 -2.65 -20.10 -0.82
C SER A 112 -1.93 -18.77 -0.75
N GLN A 113 -2.14 -18.01 0.34
CA GLN A 113 -1.38 -16.79 0.56
C GLN A 113 0.07 -17.24 0.42
N PRO A 114 0.85 -16.65 -0.51
CA PRO A 114 2.24 -17.02 -0.62
C PRO A 114 2.82 -16.85 0.78
N ARG A 115 3.37 -17.96 1.26
CA ARG A 115 3.93 -18.04 2.59
C ARG A 115 5.05 -17.02 2.60
N ILE A 116 4.86 -15.87 3.25
CA ILE A 116 5.86 -14.77 3.26
C ILE A 116 7.25 -15.30 3.67
N GLU A 117 7.29 -16.44 4.37
CA GLU A 117 8.50 -17.22 4.69
C GLU A 117 9.34 -17.72 3.49
N GLU A 118 8.76 -17.93 2.30
CA GLU A 118 9.50 -18.35 1.10
C GLU A 118 10.06 -17.17 0.29
N ILE A 119 9.63 -15.95 0.60
CA ILE A 119 10.06 -14.75 -0.12
C ILE A 119 11.40 -14.29 0.45
N VAL A 120 12.47 -14.63 -0.28
CA VAL A 120 13.83 -14.19 -0.01
C VAL A 120 13.89 -12.66 0.05
N GLN A 121 14.16 -12.09 1.23
CA GLN A 121 14.25 -10.65 1.40
C GLN A 121 15.37 -10.05 0.55
N MET A 122 15.04 -9.00 -0.21
CA MET A 122 16.01 -8.31 -1.07
C MET A 122 16.70 -7.20 -0.29
N THR A 123 17.90 -7.51 0.23
CA THR A 123 18.74 -6.58 1.02
C THR A 123 19.98 -6.18 0.22
N PHE A 124 20.54 -5.01 0.55
CA PHE A 124 21.72 -4.44 -0.10
C PHE A 124 22.71 -3.97 0.96
N GLU A 125 24.01 -4.08 0.66
CA GLU A 125 25.06 -3.58 1.54
C GLU A 125 25.00 -2.05 1.66
N ASP A 126 25.37 -1.51 2.83
CA ASP A 126 25.49 -0.07 3.04
C ASP A 126 26.81 0.48 2.46
N THR A 127 27.00 0.25 1.17
CA THR A 127 28.14 0.74 0.39
C THR A 127 27.62 1.59 -0.77
N PRO A 128 28.41 2.55 -1.30
CA PRO A 128 27.98 3.33 -2.46
C PRO A 128 27.49 2.46 -3.63
N GLN A 129 28.11 1.28 -3.81
CA GLN A 129 27.70 0.29 -4.80
C GLN A 129 26.34 -0.35 -4.46
N GLY A 130 26.11 -0.75 -3.19
CA GLY A 130 24.82 -1.27 -2.74
C GLY A 130 23.68 -0.27 -2.89
N HIS A 131 23.95 1.04 -2.66
CA HIS A 131 22.98 2.11 -2.92
C HIS A 131 22.61 2.25 -4.40
N VAL A 132 23.56 2.03 -5.33
CA VAL A 132 23.28 2.00 -6.77
C VAL A 132 22.43 0.78 -7.13
N GLN A 133 22.78 -0.40 -6.61
CA GLN A 133 22.01 -1.63 -6.83
C GLN A 133 20.57 -1.51 -6.33
N TYR A 134 20.39 -0.96 -5.12
CA TYR A 134 19.07 -0.68 -4.56
C TYR A 134 18.23 0.22 -5.47
N LYS A 135 18.81 1.31 -6.00
CA LYS A 135 18.09 2.20 -6.93
C LYS A 135 17.63 1.46 -8.19
N VAL A 136 18.52 0.66 -8.80
CA VAL A 136 18.19 -0.13 -9.98
C VAL A 136 17.10 -1.15 -9.68
N ALA A 137 17.20 -1.86 -8.54
CA ALA A 137 16.20 -2.82 -8.11
C ALA A 137 14.84 -2.16 -7.86
N MET A 138 14.81 -0.99 -7.21
CA MET A 138 13.59 -0.23 -6.98
C MET A 138 12.96 0.26 -8.29
N GLU A 139 13.75 0.71 -9.26
CA GLU A 139 13.25 1.09 -10.58
C GLU A 139 12.67 -0.10 -11.37
N GLN A 140 13.27 -1.29 -11.24
CA GLN A 140 12.72 -2.51 -11.82
C GLN A 140 11.42 -2.90 -11.12
N PHE A 141 11.41 -2.85 -9.79
CA PHE A 141 10.24 -3.17 -8.99
C PHE A 141 9.05 -2.27 -9.31
N VAL A 142 9.26 -0.95 -9.40
CA VAL A 142 8.19 0.00 -9.76
C VAL A 142 7.69 -0.21 -11.19
N ARG A 143 8.55 -0.61 -12.13
CA ARG A 143 8.15 -0.97 -13.50
C ARG A 143 7.24 -2.19 -13.53
N ASN A 144 7.58 -3.22 -12.75
CA ASN A 144 6.82 -4.46 -12.68
C ASN A 144 5.54 -4.30 -11.84
N HIS A 145 5.53 -3.36 -10.89
CA HIS A 145 4.43 -3.10 -9.97
C HIS A 145 4.04 -1.61 -9.95
N PRO A 146 3.21 -1.15 -10.91
CA PRO A 146 2.82 0.25 -11.03
C PRO A 146 2.11 0.83 -9.78
N CYS A 147 1.59 -0.02 -8.91
CA CYS A 147 0.88 0.33 -7.67
C CYS A 147 1.69 0.05 -6.38
N ALA A 148 2.96 -0.38 -6.48
CA ALA A 148 3.79 -0.77 -5.33
C ALA A 148 3.95 0.32 -4.26
N THR A 149 3.79 1.60 -4.62
CA THR A 149 3.89 2.72 -3.67
C THR A 149 2.73 2.78 -2.69
N ILE A 150 1.60 2.10 -2.96
CA ILE A 150 0.40 2.09 -2.11
C ILE A 150 0.34 0.80 -1.29
N GLN A 151 0.64 -0.34 -1.92
CA GLN A 151 0.76 -1.65 -1.28
C GLN A 151 1.83 -2.44 -2.02
N PRO A 152 2.93 -2.83 -1.34
CA PRO A 152 3.87 -3.78 -1.93
C PRO A 152 3.15 -5.12 -2.17
N PRO A 153 3.37 -5.79 -3.31
CA PRO A 153 2.92 -7.16 -3.54
C PRO A 153 3.36 -8.06 -2.39
N LEU A 154 2.47 -8.94 -1.93
CA LEU A 154 2.74 -9.91 -0.87
C LEU A 154 3.60 -11.08 -1.35
N ASP A 155 3.75 -11.23 -2.67
CA ASP A 155 4.24 -12.43 -3.32
C ASP A 155 5.67 -12.25 -3.85
N GLU A 156 6.15 -11.00 -3.89
CA GLU A 156 7.46 -10.63 -4.42
C GLU A 156 8.29 -9.85 -3.40
N PRO A 157 9.62 -10.06 -3.37
CA PRO A 157 10.48 -9.42 -2.40
C PRO A 157 10.64 -7.92 -2.68
N TYR A 158 10.15 -7.11 -1.75
CA TYR A 158 10.34 -5.66 -1.80
C TYR A 158 11.82 -5.30 -1.53
N PRO A 159 12.46 -4.47 -2.38
CA PRO A 159 13.83 -4.02 -2.13
C PRO A 159 13.92 -3.15 -0.86
N LEU A 160 14.70 -3.57 0.13
CA LEU A 160 14.88 -2.83 1.38
C LEU A 160 15.98 -1.76 1.25
N THR A 161 15.82 -0.63 1.94
CA THR A 161 16.82 0.44 1.96
C THR A 161 18.18 -0.07 2.48
N PRO A 162 19.31 0.19 1.79
CA PRO A 162 20.64 -0.21 2.28
C PRO A 162 20.94 0.31 3.68
N GLY A 163 21.67 -0.47 4.47
CA GLY A 163 22.03 -0.12 5.87
C GLY A 163 20.92 -0.34 6.89
N THR A 164 19.71 -0.72 6.45
CA THR A 164 18.65 -1.15 7.35
C THR A 164 18.77 -2.63 7.70
N ALA A 165 18.19 -3.02 8.83
CA ALA A 165 18.08 -4.41 9.21
C ALA A 165 17.07 -5.16 8.32
N PRO A 166 17.20 -6.49 8.19
CA PRO A 166 16.20 -7.34 7.54
C PRO A 166 14.80 -7.16 8.15
N ALA A 167 13.75 -7.38 7.35
CA ALA A 167 12.38 -7.24 7.81
C ALA A 167 11.98 -8.36 8.80
N GLY A 168 11.19 -8.05 9.82
CA GLY A 168 10.75 -9.03 10.83
C GLY A 168 11.85 -9.47 11.80
N SER A 169 12.86 -8.61 11.97
CA SER A 169 14.05 -8.88 12.76
C SER A 169 14.09 -8.09 14.07
N ASN A 170 12.90 -7.70 14.55
CA ASN A 170 12.65 -6.77 15.67
C ASN A 170 13.27 -5.38 15.44
N GLU A 171 13.25 -4.90 14.21
CA GLU A 171 13.69 -3.57 13.86
C GLU A 171 12.58 -2.52 13.99
N CYS A 172 12.95 -1.24 14.03
CA CYS A 172 12.00 -0.16 13.95
C CYS A 172 11.36 -0.12 12.55
N HIS A 173 10.06 -0.40 12.43
CA HIS A 173 9.37 -0.37 11.13
C HIS A 173 9.39 1.00 10.44
N ARG A 174 9.65 2.09 11.20
CA ARG A 174 9.71 3.45 10.65
C ARG A 174 11.03 3.73 9.93
N CYS A 175 12.17 3.26 10.46
CA CYS A 175 13.48 3.59 9.91
C CYS A 175 14.35 2.37 9.54
N GLY A 176 13.87 1.15 9.79
CA GLY A 176 14.56 -0.10 9.51
C GLY A 176 15.73 -0.44 10.43
N HIS A 177 16.04 0.36 11.46
CA HIS A 177 17.17 0.10 12.38
C HIS A 177 16.71 -0.51 13.69
N ARG A 178 17.59 -1.28 14.35
CA ARG A 178 17.33 -1.88 15.67
C ARG A 178 17.63 -0.91 16.83
N GLY A 179 17.19 -1.29 18.03
CA GLY A 179 17.54 -0.60 19.29
C GLY A 179 16.55 0.48 19.75
N HIS A 180 15.46 0.71 19.01
CA HIS A 180 14.42 1.65 19.41
C HIS A 180 13.07 1.30 18.76
N PHE A 181 11.98 1.84 19.32
CA PHE A 181 10.63 1.70 18.77
C PHE A 181 10.25 2.91 17.91
N ALA A 182 9.26 2.73 17.02
CA ALA A 182 8.80 3.78 16.11
C ALA A 182 8.35 5.07 16.82
N THR A 183 7.84 4.96 18.05
CA THR A 183 7.36 6.08 18.89
C THR A 183 8.47 7.02 19.35
N ILE A 184 9.70 6.51 19.51
CA ILE A 184 10.88 7.26 19.98
C ILE A 184 11.99 7.27 18.91
N CYS A 185 11.62 7.03 17.65
CA CYS A 185 12.58 6.86 16.57
C CYS A 185 13.26 8.20 16.21
N PRO A 186 14.60 8.30 16.36
CA PRO A 186 15.34 9.52 16.07
C PRO A 186 15.68 9.68 14.58
N ASN A 187 15.53 8.61 13.80
CA ASN A 187 15.98 8.53 12.41
C ASN A 187 14.90 8.99 11.43
N ALA A 188 15.35 9.37 10.23
CA ALA A 188 14.47 9.63 9.10
C ALA A 188 13.68 8.36 8.72
N PRO A 189 12.41 8.50 8.32
CA PRO A 189 11.61 7.35 7.93
C PRO A 189 12.06 6.78 6.58
N VAL A 190 12.03 5.46 6.44
CA VAL A 190 12.14 4.77 5.15
C VAL A 190 10.86 4.97 4.32
N PRO A 191 10.85 4.69 3.01
CA PRO A 191 9.65 4.83 2.18
C PRO A 191 8.44 4.08 2.76
N GLN A 192 7.24 4.65 2.61
CA GLN A 192 6.02 4.11 3.22
C GLN A 192 5.74 2.66 2.83
N ALA A 193 5.98 2.29 1.57
CA ALA A 193 5.83 0.91 1.10
C ALA A 193 6.78 -0.06 1.84
N GLU A 194 8.01 0.37 2.13
CA GLU A 194 8.94 -0.42 2.95
C GLU A 194 8.43 -0.58 4.38
N GLN A 195 7.89 0.48 5.00
CA GLN A 195 7.33 0.40 6.34
C GLN A 195 6.17 -0.61 6.42
N MET A 196 5.32 -0.63 5.40
CA MET A 196 4.22 -1.60 5.29
C MET A 196 4.75 -3.03 5.13
N CYS A 197 5.76 -3.22 4.26
CA CYS A 197 6.42 -4.50 4.08
C CYS A 197 6.97 -5.03 5.42
N ARG A 198 7.69 -4.19 6.17
CA ARG A 198 8.26 -4.56 7.49
C ARG A 198 7.19 -4.98 8.49
N GLN A 199 6.08 -4.24 8.55
CA GLN A 199 4.94 -4.60 9.41
C GLN A 199 4.34 -5.96 9.06
N MET A 200 4.27 -6.31 7.78
CA MET A 200 3.75 -7.60 7.32
C MET A 200 4.66 -8.75 7.76
N TYR A 201 5.98 -8.61 7.59
CA TYR A 201 6.95 -9.62 8.05
C TYR A 201 6.89 -9.80 9.58
N ASP A 202 6.79 -8.71 10.34
CA ASP A 202 6.70 -8.76 11.80
C ASP A 202 5.41 -9.46 12.26
N ALA A 203 4.26 -9.11 11.67
CA ALA A 203 2.97 -9.74 11.96
C ALA A 203 3.01 -11.26 11.72
N ASN A 204 3.57 -11.70 10.59
CA ASN A 204 3.72 -13.12 10.31
C ASN A 204 4.67 -13.80 11.32
N SER A 205 5.78 -13.15 11.66
CA SER A 205 6.72 -13.69 12.67
C SER A 205 6.05 -13.89 14.04
N HIS A 206 5.12 -12.99 14.42
CA HIS A 206 4.35 -13.06 15.65
C HIS A 206 3.31 -14.19 15.62
N ASP A 207 2.60 -14.36 14.49
CA ASP A 207 1.62 -15.43 14.33
C ASP A 207 2.28 -16.81 14.41
N ARG A 208 3.48 -16.99 13.85
CA ARG A 208 4.26 -18.23 14.00
C ARG A 208 4.61 -18.56 15.45
N ARG A 209 5.08 -17.57 16.22
CA ARG A 209 5.38 -17.77 17.66
C ARG A 209 4.13 -18.16 18.44
N ARG A 210 2.96 -17.62 18.08
CA ARG A 210 1.68 -17.99 18.69
C ARG A 210 1.23 -19.40 18.33
N GLN A 211 1.46 -19.82 17.09
CA GLN A 211 1.07 -21.14 16.59
C GLN A 211 2.05 -22.27 17.00
N GLY A 212 3.14 -21.96 17.72
CA GLY A 212 4.14 -22.95 18.14
C GLY A 212 5.02 -23.49 17.02
N ASN A 213 4.93 -22.91 15.81
CA ASN A 213 5.76 -23.25 14.66
C ASN A 213 6.99 -22.32 14.64
N ALA A 214 7.89 -22.47 15.61
CA ALA A 214 9.21 -21.82 15.58
C ALA A 214 10.25 -22.79 15.04
#